data_AF-A0A8B7NX67-F1
#
_entry.id   AF-A0A8B7NX67-F1
#
_cell.length_a   1.000
_cell.length_b   1.000
_cell.length_c   1.000
_cell.angle_alpha   90.00
_cell.angle_beta   90.00
_cell.angle_gamma   90.00
#
_symmetry.space_group_name_H-M   'P 1'
#
loop_
_entity.id
_entity.type
_entity.pdbx_description
1 polymer ?
#
loop_
_entity_poly.entity_id
_entity_poly.type
_entity_poly.pdbx_seq_one_letter_code
_entity_poly.pdbx_strand_id
1 'polypeptide(L)'
;MATTLDEDNRTALVKLEYIKEIRQKMLGVERLRCRLAAEVEAVQVEEASLADYKAEMEQLLQEKMAHVEELRQIHADINAMENIIKSGEEIRCKALENARRLYEEYQPMKNEAVRLVAMHLPRAVQPTALSADDDPVPPNFFEKSGMEWSHDSDDMQGSGLSIGGGHSGALGGLSSSLAGLPTLGGLGSSSPFLSHHQGGLAPMRGPQKVEQRPLPPPPGPPAPSFRQQPPPMKSCLSCHQQIHRNAPICPLCKAKSRSRNPKKPKKKD
;
A
#
# COMPACT_ATOMS: atom_id res chain seq x y z
N MET A 1 90.90 -3.19 45.68
CA MET A 1 90.24 -4.52 45.66
C MET A 1 89.00 -4.55 46.54
N ALA A 2 89.07 -4.34 47.87
CA ALA A 2 87.85 -4.27 48.69
C ALA A 2 86.90 -3.13 48.27
N THR A 3 87.43 -1.91 48.10
CA THR A 3 86.64 -0.71 47.71
C THR A 3 86.02 -0.78 46.31
N THR A 4 86.67 -1.48 45.37
CA THR A 4 86.15 -1.67 44.00
C THR A 4 84.97 -2.63 43.97
N LEU A 5 85.01 -3.69 44.78
CA LEU A 5 83.89 -4.63 44.93
C LEU A 5 82.64 -3.96 45.53
N ASP A 6 82.82 -2.99 46.43
CA ASP A 6 81.70 -2.23 47.01
C ASP A 6 81.05 -1.27 46.01
N GLU A 7 81.83 -0.59 45.16
CA GLU A 7 81.32 0.21 44.04
C GLU A 7 80.56 -0.64 43.01
N ASP A 8 81.08 -1.83 42.68
CA ASP A 8 80.42 -2.79 41.80
C ASP A 8 79.10 -3.30 42.40
N ASN A 9 79.08 -3.64 43.70
CA ASN A 9 77.88 -4.03 44.44
C ASN A 9 76.84 -2.90 44.47
N ARG A 10 77.24 -1.67 44.77
CA ARG A 10 76.36 -0.49 44.76
C ARG A 10 75.74 -0.27 43.38
N THR A 11 76.55 -0.43 42.33
CA THR A 11 76.11 -0.35 40.92
C THR A 11 75.13 -1.48 40.55
N ALA A 12 75.35 -2.70 41.07
CA ALA A 12 74.46 -3.82 40.86
C ALA A 12 73.09 -3.63 41.53
N LEU A 13 73.06 -3.09 42.77
CA LEU A 13 71.81 -2.79 43.47
C LEU A 13 70.94 -1.77 42.72
N VAL A 14 71.53 -0.67 42.25
CA VAL A 14 70.82 0.34 41.44
C VAL A 14 70.27 -0.27 40.15
N LYS A 15 71.02 -1.15 39.47
CA LYS A 15 70.52 -1.88 38.28
C LYS A 15 69.33 -2.78 38.61
N LEU A 16 69.32 -3.45 39.77
CA LEU A 16 68.21 -4.29 40.20
C LEU A 16 66.94 -3.48 40.52
N GLU A 17 67.08 -2.28 41.08
CA GLU A 17 65.95 -1.35 41.28
C GLU A 17 65.33 -0.94 39.94
N TYR A 18 66.14 -0.54 38.96
CA TYR A 18 65.63 -0.25 37.61
C TYR A 18 64.96 -1.47 36.96
N ILE A 19 65.52 -2.68 37.10
CA ILE A 19 64.88 -3.92 36.58
C ILE A 19 63.51 -4.16 37.23
N LYS A 20 63.37 -3.91 38.54
CA LYS A 20 62.10 -4.01 39.27
C LYS A 20 61.08 -2.99 38.75
N GLU A 21 61.49 -1.74 38.53
CA GLU A 21 60.62 -0.70 37.96
C GLU A 21 60.19 -1.02 36.52
N ILE A 22 61.13 -1.42 35.66
CA ILE A 22 60.87 -1.83 34.28
C ILE A 22 59.84 -2.97 34.26
N ARG A 23 60.01 -4.00 35.08
CA ARG A 23 59.06 -5.12 35.20
C ARG A 23 57.67 -4.64 35.62
N GLN A 24 57.57 -3.73 36.59
CA GLN A 24 56.29 -3.16 37.01
C GLN A 24 55.63 -2.33 35.91
N LYS A 25 56.39 -1.55 35.14
CA LYS A 25 55.90 -0.79 33.98
C LYS A 25 55.43 -1.72 32.87
N MET A 26 56.18 -2.78 32.53
CA MET A 26 55.79 -3.79 31.53
C MET A 26 54.46 -4.47 31.90
N LEU A 27 54.27 -4.86 33.16
CA LEU A 27 52.99 -5.40 33.65
C LEU A 27 51.84 -4.38 33.62
N GLY A 28 52.14 -3.09 33.67
CA GLY A 28 51.17 -2.01 33.43
C GLY A 28 50.80 -1.92 31.95
N VAL A 29 51.80 -1.93 31.06
CA VAL A 29 51.62 -1.86 29.60
C VAL A 29 50.77 -3.03 29.09
N GLU A 30 51.06 -4.28 29.47
CA GLU A 30 50.29 -5.42 28.95
C GLU A 30 48.82 -5.39 29.43
N ARG A 31 48.57 -4.96 30.67
CA ARG A 31 47.18 -4.75 31.16
C ARG A 31 46.44 -3.66 30.39
N LEU A 32 47.12 -2.57 30.02
CA LEU A 32 46.53 -1.53 29.16
C LEU A 32 46.32 -2.03 27.73
N ARG A 33 47.25 -2.84 27.20
CA ARG A 33 47.19 -3.43 25.86
C ARG A 33 45.97 -4.36 25.71
N CYS A 34 45.76 -5.25 26.67
CA CYS A 34 44.58 -6.13 26.68
C CYS A 34 43.26 -5.35 26.78
N ARG A 35 43.21 -4.32 27.62
CA ARG A 35 42.02 -3.46 27.73
C ARG A 35 41.75 -2.70 26.44
N LEU A 36 42.76 -2.06 25.86
CA LEU A 36 42.63 -1.32 24.61
C LEU A 36 42.18 -2.22 23.46
N ALA A 37 42.69 -3.45 23.38
CA ALA A 37 42.24 -4.42 22.37
C ALA A 37 40.74 -4.74 22.50
N ALA A 38 40.25 -4.95 23.72
CA ALA A 38 38.83 -5.22 23.97
C ALA A 38 37.91 -4.02 23.65
N GLU A 39 38.34 -2.79 23.96
CA GLU A 39 37.58 -1.58 23.59
C GLU A 39 37.56 -1.39 22.06
N VAL A 40 38.66 -1.68 21.36
CA VAL A 40 38.72 -1.63 19.89
C VAL A 40 37.80 -2.67 19.25
N GLU A 41 37.76 -3.89 19.77
CA GLU A 41 36.83 -4.94 19.32
C GLU A 41 35.37 -4.53 19.57
N ALA A 42 35.06 -3.96 20.75
CA ALA A 42 33.72 -3.46 21.06
C ALA A 42 33.27 -2.34 20.11
N VAL A 43 34.16 -1.39 19.78
CA VAL A 43 33.87 -0.34 18.79
C VAL A 43 33.61 -0.93 17.40
N GLN A 44 34.40 -1.91 16.94
CA GLN A 44 34.20 -2.56 15.64
C GLN A 44 32.86 -3.30 15.55
N VAL A 45 32.43 -3.96 16.64
CA VAL A 45 31.12 -4.62 16.71
C VAL A 45 29.96 -3.62 16.68
N GLU A 46 30.11 -2.48 17.38
CA GLU A 46 29.11 -1.40 17.36
C GLU A 46 29.06 -0.71 15.98
N GLU A 47 30.20 -0.46 15.33
CA GLU A 47 30.26 0.11 13.97
C GLU A 47 29.55 -0.79 12.94
N ALA A 48 29.72 -2.11 13.03
CA ALA A 48 29.00 -3.07 12.19
C ALA A 48 27.48 -3.03 12.47
N SER A 49 27.09 -3.06 13.74
CA SER A 49 25.67 -3.00 14.15
C SER A 49 25.00 -1.69 13.69
N LEU A 50 25.70 -0.57 13.79
CA LEU A 50 25.25 0.73 13.30
C LEU A 50 25.16 0.81 11.77
N ALA A 51 25.95 0.02 11.03
CA ALA A 51 25.81 -0.08 9.58
C ALA A 51 24.53 -0.85 9.21
N ASP A 52 24.27 -1.98 9.87
CA ASP A 52 23.05 -2.78 9.67
C ASP A 52 21.79 -1.96 9.97
N TYR A 53 21.75 -1.20 11.08
CA TYR A 53 20.60 -0.35 11.42
C TYR A 53 20.35 0.78 10.42
N LYS A 54 21.40 1.30 9.77
CA LYS A 54 21.25 2.31 8.70
C LYS A 54 20.70 1.69 7.41
N ALA A 55 21.17 0.49 7.05
CA ALA A 55 20.66 -0.25 5.91
C ALA A 55 19.17 -0.62 6.08
N GLU A 56 18.78 -1.10 7.27
CA GLU A 56 17.38 -1.37 7.62
C GLU A 56 16.50 -0.10 7.49
N MET A 57 16.99 1.04 7.99
CA MET A 57 16.28 2.33 7.85
C MET A 57 16.09 2.73 6.38
N GLU A 58 17.08 2.51 5.52
CA GLU A 58 16.98 2.77 4.08
C GLU A 58 15.98 1.84 3.40
N GLN A 59 15.96 0.56 3.75
CA GLN A 59 14.97 -0.41 3.26
C GLN A 59 13.55 -0.03 3.65
N LEU A 60 13.31 0.36 4.91
CA LEU A 60 11.99 0.83 5.38
C LEU A 60 11.53 2.12 4.66
N LEU A 61 12.46 3.02 4.32
CA LEU A 61 12.15 4.19 3.50
C LEU A 61 11.81 3.82 2.05
N GLN A 62 12.49 2.81 1.49
CA GLN A 62 12.17 2.27 0.17
C GLN A 62 10.79 1.59 0.13
N GLU A 63 10.47 0.75 1.12
CA GLU A 63 9.14 0.11 1.27
C GLU A 63 8.03 1.17 1.38
N LYS A 64 8.24 2.21 2.19
CA LYS A 64 7.32 3.35 2.26
C LYS A 64 7.07 4.00 0.90
N MET A 65 8.10 4.16 0.06
CA MET A 65 7.94 4.71 -1.29
C MET A 65 7.24 3.74 -2.24
N ALA A 66 7.47 2.43 -2.12
CA ALA A 66 6.71 1.43 -2.87
C ALA A 66 5.21 1.51 -2.56
N HIS A 67 4.82 1.61 -1.28
CA HIS A 67 3.41 1.76 -0.88
C HIS A 67 2.77 3.06 -1.39
N VAL A 68 3.54 4.16 -1.52
CA VAL A 68 3.04 5.40 -2.12
C VAL A 68 2.72 5.21 -3.61
N GLU A 69 3.52 4.42 -4.33
CA GLU A 69 3.25 4.12 -5.74
C GLU A 69 2.09 3.12 -5.92
N GLU A 70 1.97 2.12 -5.03
CA GLU A 70 0.78 1.25 -4.98
C GLU A 70 -0.51 2.06 -4.78
N LEU A 71 -0.51 3.02 -3.85
CA LEU A 71 -1.63 3.95 -3.67
C LEU A 71 -1.87 4.80 -4.91
N ARG A 72 -0.82 5.27 -5.60
CA ARG A 72 -0.96 6.04 -6.85
C ARG A 72 -1.59 5.21 -7.97
N GLN A 73 -1.22 3.92 -8.08
CA GLN A 73 -1.81 3.00 -9.04
C GLN A 73 -3.30 2.74 -8.72
N ILE A 74 -3.65 2.51 -7.45
CA ILE A 74 -5.06 2.34 -7.03
C ILE A 74 -5.91 3.56 -7.42
N HIS A 75 -5.41 4.79 -7.23
CA HIS A 75 -6.12 5.99 -7.68
C HIS A 75 -6.28 6.04 -9.21
N ALA A 76 -5.26 5.63 -9.98
CA ALA A 76 -5.36 5.55 -11.44
C ALA A 76 -6.40 4.51 -11.90
N ASP A 77 -6.46 3.34 -11.23
CA ASP A 77 -7.39 2.26 -11.52
C ASP A 77 -8.85 2.65 -11.16
N ILE A 78 -9.06 3.36 -10.04
CA ILE A 78 -10.36 3.96 -9.66
C ILE A 78 -10.83 4.91 -10.76
N ASN A 79 -10.00 5.88 -11.16
CA ASN A 79 -10.33 6.82 -12.23
C ASN A 79 -10.63 6.10 -13.55
N ALA A 80 -9.93 5.01 -13.87
CA ALA A 80 -10.20 4.20 -15.07
C ALA A 80 -11.58 3.51 -14.99
N MET A 81 -11.93 2.94 -13.83
CA MET A 81 -13.22 2.31 -13.59
C MET A 81 -14.39 3.31 -13.63
N GLU A 82 -14.24 4.49 -13.05
CA GLU A 82 -15.23 5.58 -13.11
C GLU A 82 -15.52 5.98 -14.57
N ASN A 83 -14.48 6.13 -15.40
CA ASN A 83 -14.63 6.43 -16.82
C ASN A 83 -15.33 5.30 -17.60
N ILE A 84 -15.06 4.03 -17.26
CA ILE A 84 -15.75 2.87 -17.85
C ILE A 84 -17.24 2.86 -17.46
N ILE A 85 -17.56 3.10 -16.19
CA ILE A 85 -18.94 3.17 -15.70
C ILE A 85 -19.69 4.28 -16.44
N LYS A 86 -19.15 5.50 -16.43
CA LYS A 86 -19.75 6.66 -17.11
C LYS A 86 -20.01 6.39 -18.61
N SER A 87 -19.03 5.83 -19.31
CA SER A 87 -19.16 5.45 -20.72
C SER A 87 -20.26 4.39 -20.94
N GLY A 88 -20.33 3.39 -20.06
CA GLY A 88 -21.39 2.38 -20.07
C GLY A 88 -22.78 2.97 -19.83
N GLU A 89 -22.91 3.93 -18.91
CA GLU A 89 -24.16 4.65 -18.67
C GLU A 89 -24.58 5.52 -19.85
N GLU A 90 -23.64 6.25 -20.47
CA GLU A 90 -23.91 7.01 -21.69
C GLU A 90 -24.40 6.11 -22.84
N ILE A 91 -23.82 4.92 -23.00
CA ILE A 91 -24.27 3.92 -24.00
C ILE A 91 -25.66 3.38 -23.64
N ARG A 92 -25.92 3.08 -22.36
CA ARG A 92 -27.23 2.62 -21.86
C ARG A 92 -28.32 3.67 -22.12
N CYS A 93 -28.06 4.95 -21.84
CA CYS A 93 -29.00 6.04 -22.09
C CYS A 93 -29.32 6.19 -23.59
N LYS A 94 -28.28 6.22 -24.46
CA LYS A 94 -28.46 6.27 -25.92
C LYS A 94 -29.27 5.06 -26.44
N ALA A 95 -29.02 3.86 -25.92
CA ALA A 95 -29.77 2.66 -26.28
C ALA A 95 -31.25 2.76 -25.86
N LEU A 96 -31.52 3.30 -24.66
CA LEU A 96 -32.88 3.50 -24.15
C LEU A 96 -33.65 4.57 -24.93
N GLU A 97 -33.02 5.69 -25.27
CA GLU A 97 -33.59 6.75 -26.12
C GLU A 97 -33.98 6.20 -27.51
N ASN A 98 -33.07 5.43 -28.13
CA ASN A 98 -33.35 4.75 -29.40
C ASN A 98 -34.51 3.75 -29.28
N ALA A 99 -34.54 2.94 -28.22
CA ALA A 99 -35.63 1.99 -27.98
C ALA A 99 -36.99 2.69 -27.75
N ARG A 100 -37.00 3.81 -27.02
CA ARG A 100 -38.19 4.63 -26.80
C ARG A 100 -38.73 5.17 -28.13
N ARG A 101 -37.86 5.77 -28.95
CA ARG A 101 -38.24 6.26 -30.28
C ARG A 101 -38.79 5.17 -31.18
N LEU A 102 -38.13 4.00 -31.23
CA LEU A 102 -38.62 2.86 -32.02
C LEU A 102 -39.98 2.34 -31.53
N TYR A 103 -40.24 2.40 -30.22
CA TYR A 103 -41.55 2.04 -29.66
C TYR A 103 -42.65 3.06 -30.02
N GLU A 104 -42.33 4.35 -29.98
CA GLU A 104 -43.21 5.45 -30.44
C GLU A 104 -43.56 5.31 -31.93
N GLU A 105 -42.63 4.84 -32.77
CA GLU A 105 -42.87 4.53 -34.19
C GLU A 105 -43.64 3.19 -34.38
N TYR A 106 -43.38 2.17 -33.56
CA TYR A 106 -44.01 0.84 -33.63
C TYR A 106 -45.49 0.85 -33.21
N GLN A 107 -45.83 1.52 -32.10
CA GLN A 107 -47.19 1.54 -31.54
C GLN A 107 -48.30 1.92 -32.54
N PRO A 108 -48.22 3.05 -33.28
CA PRO A 108 -49.26 3.40 -34.25
C PRO A 108 -49.36 2.39 -35.41
N MET A 109 -48.23 1.83 -35.86
CA MET A 109 -48.23 0.79 -36.91
C MET A 109 -48.87 -0.52 -36.42
N LYS A 110 -48.58 -0.96 -35.20
CA LYS A 110 -49.23 -2.12 -34.56
C LYS A 110 -50.74 -1.91 -34.48
N ASN A 111 -51.17 -0.76 -33.98
CA ASN A 111 -52.59 -0.43 -33.80
C ASN A 111 -53.35 -0.36 -35.13
N GLU A 112 -52.74 0.21 -36.18
CA GLU A 112 -53.32 0.23 -37.52
C GLU A 112 -53.40 -1.17 -38.15
N ALA A 113 -52.38 -2.01 -37.98
CA ALA A 113 -52.40 -3.40 -38.44
C ALA A 113 -53.51 -4.21 -37.74
N VAL A 114 -53.65 -4.06 -36.41
CA VAL A 114 -54.75 -4.66 -35.63
C VAL A 114 -56.11 -4.18 -36.15
N ARG A 115 -56.28 -2.88 -36.43
CA ARG A 115 -57.51 -2.30 -36.96
C ARG A 115 -57.88 -2.88 -38.33
N LEU A 116 -56.92 -2.98 -39.25
CA LEU A 116 -57.13 -3.53 -40.60
C LEU A 116 -57.46 -5.02 -40.56
N VAL A 117 -56.77 -5.81 -39.72
CA VAL A 117 -57.09 -7.22 -39.50
C VAL A 117 -58.51 -7.37 -38.95
N ALA A 118 -58.90 -6.57 -37.95
CA ALA A 118 -60.24 -6.62 -37.37
C ALA A 118 -61.36 -6.22 -38.35
N MET A 119 -61.08 -5.37 -39.35
CA MET A 119 -62.04 -4.97 -40.37
C MET A 119 -62.18 -5.95 -41.54
N HIS A 120 -61.11 -6.68 -41.90
CA HIS A 120 -61.06 -7.41 -43.17
C HIS A 120 -60.84 -8.93 -43.05
N LEU A 121 -60.42 -9.46 -41.89
CA LEU A 121 -60.18 -10.89 -41.70
C LEU A 121 -61.16 -11.52 -40.68
N PRO A 122 -61.64 -12.77 -40.90
CA PRO A 122 -62.39 -13.52 -39.90
C PRO A 122 -61.57 -13.75 -38.63
N ARG A 123 -62.23 -13.74 -37.46
CA ARG A 123 -61.58 -13.89 -36.13
C ARG A 123 -60.73 -15.17 -35.96
N ALA A 124 -60.96 -16.18 -36.79
CA ALA A 124 -60.18 -17.44 -36.79
C ALA A 124 -58.80 -17.33 -37.47
N VAL A 125 -58.48 -16.22 -38.15
CA VAL A 125 -57.23 -16.02 -38.92
C VAL A 125 -56.43 -14.82 -38.38
N GLN A 126 -56.61 -14.48 -37.10
CA GLN A 126 -55.93 -13.34 -36.48
C GLN A 126 -54.43 -13.65 -36.31
N PRO A 127 -53.50 -12.84 -36.86
CA PRO A 127 -52.06 -13.15 -36.81
C PRO A 127 -51.52 -13.15 -35.38
N THR A 128 -50.81 -14.20 -34.98
CA THR A 128 -50.25 -14.37 -33.63
C THR A 128 -49.40 -13.18 -33.19
N ALA A 129 -48.57 -12.64 -34.10
CA ALA A 129 -47.67 -11.49 -33.86
C ALA A 129 -48.38 -10.15 -33.56
N LEU A 130 -49.71 -10.12 -33.51
CA LEU A 130 -50.51 -8.97 -33.05
C LEU A 130 -51.16 -9.19 -31.68
N SER A 131 -50.81 -10.29 -30.99
CA SER A 131 -51.23 -10.54 -29.60
C SER A 131 -50.67 -9.48 -28.63
N ALA A 132 -51.33 -9.34 -27.48
CA ALA A 132 -50.80 -8.58 -26.35
C ALA A 132 -49.61 -9.29 -25.69
N ASP A 133 -49.55 -10.63 -25.76
CA ASP A 133 -48.49 -11.45 -25.18
C ASP A 133 -47.16 -11.43 -25.97
N ASP A 134 -47.19 -10.96 -27.23
CA ASP A 134 -46.05 -10.87 -28.14
C ASP A 134 -45.45 -9.44 -28.24
N ASP A 135 -45.75 -8.53 -27.29
CA ASP A 135 -45.16 -7.19 -27.29
C ASP A 135 -43.67 -7.23 -26.88
N PRO A 136 -42.74 -6.70 -27.71
CA PRO A 136 -41.30 -6.74 -27.39
C PRO A 136 -40.90 -5.84 -26.22
N VAL A 137 -41.79 -4.96 -25.73
CA VAL A 137 -41.52 -4.07 -24.59
C VAL A 137 -42.36 -4.47 -23.37
N PRO A 138 -41.73 -4.89 -22.26
CA PRO A 138 -42.45 -5.22 -21.03
C PRO A 138 -43.23 -4.01 -20.44
N PRO A 139 -44.33 -4.25 -19.71
CA PRO A 139 -45.04 -3.19 -18.99
C PRO A 139 -44.10 -2.40 -18.08
N ASN A 140 -44.21 -1.07 -18.16
CA ASN A 140 -43.45 -0.09 -17.37
C ASN A 140 -41.92 -0.15 -17.57
N PHE A 141 -41.44 -0.77 -18.66
CA PHE A 141 -40.01 -0.85 -19.01
C PHE A 141 -39.35 0.54 -19.02
N PHE A 142 -39.94 1.50 -19.74
CA PHE A 142 -39.42 2.86 -19.89
C PHE A 142 -39.58 3.77 -18.66
N GLU A 143 -40.29 3.33 -17.62
CA GLU A 143 -40.48 4.08 -16.36
C GLU A 143 -39.47 3.64 -15.30
N LYS A 144 -39.19 2.33 -15.21
CA LYS A 144 -38.27 1.78 -14.19
C LYS A 144 -36.79 2.10 -14.46
N SER A 145 -36.40 2.20 -15.72
CA SER A 145 -34.98 2.38 -16.11
C SER A 145 -34.34 3.69 -15.65
N GLY A 146 -35.08 4.65 -15.11
CA GLY A 146 -34.57 5.96 -14.67
C GLY A 146 -34.23 6.07 -13.18
N MET A 147 -34.60 5.11 -12.32
CA MET A 147 -34.70 5.36 -10.86
C MET A 147 -33.83 4.45 -9.97
N GLU A 148 -33.37 3.29 -10.45
CA GLU A 148 -32.94 2.19 -9.55
C GLU A 148 -31.44 2.18 -9.16
N TRP A 149 -30.60 3.08 -9.71
CA TRP A 149 -29.15 3.07 -9.49
C TRP A 149 -28.61 4.29 -8.73
N SER A 150 -29.46 4.98 -7.96
CA SER A 150 -29.10 6.13 -7.12
C SER A 150 -28.82 5.78 -5.64
N HIS A 151 -28.73 4.50 -5.30
CA HIS A 151 -28.01 3.99 -4.13
C HIS A 151 -26.69 3.40 -4.64
N ASP A 152 -25.50 3.72 -4.12
CA ASP A 152 -25.17 4.23 -2.79
C ASP A 152 -23.84 5.03 -2.89
N SER A 153 -23.89 6.36 -2.81
CA SER A 153 -22.68 7.22 -3.00
C SER A 153 -22.72 8.56 -2.23
N ASP A 154 -23.51 8.66 -1.16
CA ASP A 154 -23.52 9.83 -0.27
C ASP A 154 -22.69 9.64 1.03
N ASP A 155 -22.15 8.44 1.28
CA ASP A 155 -21.33 8.13 2.47
C ASP A 155 -19.80 8.24 2.26
N MET A 156 -19.37 9.13 1.36
CA MET A 156 -17.94 9.48 1.20
C MET A 156 -17.65 10.99 1.18
N GLN A 157 -18.58 11.81 1.69
CA GLN A 157 -18.26 13.19 2.05
C GLN A 157 -17.44 13.25 3.36
N GLY A 158 -16.12 13.28 3.19
CA GLY A 158 -15.20 14.05 4.02
C GLY A 158 -15.30 13.86 5.54
N SER A 159 -14.60 12.85 6.06
CA SER A 159 -14.01 12.94 7.42
C SER A 159 -12.86 13.96 7.43
N GLY A 160 -13.20 15.23 7.16
CA GLY A 160 -12.32 16.36 7.39
C GLY A 160 -12.10 16.54 8.89
N LEU A 161 -10.84 16.77 9.28
CA LEU A 161 -10.42 16.96 10.67
C LEU A 161 -11.00 18.26 11.25
N SER A 162 -12.23 18.19 11.77
CA SER A 162 -12.83 19.26 12.57
C SER A 162 -12.26 19.28 13.99
N ILE A 163 -11.01 19.73 14.12
CA ILE A 163 -10.47 20.21 15.40
C ILE A 163 -10.67 21.73 15.44
N GLY A 164 -11.78 22.15 16.06
CA GLY A 164 -12.07 23.57 16.28
C GLY A 164 -13.21 23.79 17.27
N GLY A 165 -12.95 24.57 18.33
CA GLY A 165 -14.00 25.16 19.16
C GLY A 165 -14.29 24.49 20.52
N GLY A 166 -13.27 24.31 21.37
CA GLY A 166 -13.46 24.03 22.81
C GLY A 166 -12.75 25.10 23.64
N HIS A 167 -13.51 25.95 24.33
CA HIS A 167 -12.99 27.17 24.96
C HIS A 167 -12.49 26.96 26.41
N SER A 168 -11.57 27.83 26.83
CA SER A 168 -11.20 28.15 28.23
C SER A 168 -10.28 27.17 28.98
N GLY A 169 -8.99 27.53 29.02
CA GLY A 169 -7.97 26.98 29.92
C GLY A 169 -6.64 27.72 29.69
N ALA A 170 -6.16 28.45 30.70
CA ALA A 170 -5.01 29.36 30.57
C ALA A 170 -3.65 28.64 30.62
N LEU A 171 -2.56 29.43 30.62
CA LEU A 171 -1.12 29.08 30.63
C LEU A 171 -0.56 28.74 29.23
N GLY A 172 0.55 29.33 28.74
CA GLY A 172 1.37 30.43 29.27
C GLY A 172 2.84 30.30 28.83
N GLY A 173 3.30 31.10 27.86
CA GLY A 173 4.67 31.06 27.32
C GLY A 173 4.95 29.85 26.39
N LEU A 174 5.95 29.87 25.51
CA LEU A 174 7.08 30.81 25.33
C LEU A 174 7.34 31.05 23.83
N SER A 175 7.67 32.28 23.46
CA SER A 175 8.29 32.59 22.16
C SER A 175 9.77 32.24 22.18
N SER A 176 10.35 31.87 21.03
CA SER A 176 11.77 32.07 20.76
C SER A 176 12.01 32.24 19.26
N SER A 177 12.55 33.39 18.90
CA SER A 177 12.91 33.77 17.54
C SER A 177 14.42 33.74 17.37
N LEU A 178 14.89 33.24 16.24
CA LEU A 178 16.24 33.45 15.67
C LEU A 178 15.99 33.66 14.15
N ALA A 179 16.21 34.80 13.50
CA ALA A 179 17.40 35.66 13.49
C ALA A 179 18.68 34.82 13.23
N GLY A 180 19.31 34.80 12.06
CA GLY A 180 19.14 35.59 10.83
C GLY A 180 20.45 36.29 10.46
N LEU A 181 21.06 35.94 9.32
CA LEU A 181 22.15 36.68 8.67
C LEU A 181 22.21 36.35 7.16
N PRO A 182 22.75 37.23 6.28
CA PRO A 182 22.47 37.22 4.83
C PRO A 182 23.74 37.10 3.94
N THR A 183 23.63 37.50 2.65
CA THR A 183 24.74 37.83 1.70
C THR A 183 25.39 36.60 1.03
N LEU A 184 25.64 36.46 -0.29
CA LEU A 184 25.39 37.11 -1.61
C LEU A 184 25.45 35.92 -2.65
N GLY A 185 25.03 35.93 -3.92
CA GLY A 185 24.55 36.96 -4.87
C GLY A 185 24.98 36.57 -6.31
N GLY A 186 24.05 36.57 -7.29
CA GLY A 186 24.31 36.33 -8.73
C GLY A 186 24.31 34.85 -9.19
N LEU A 187 23.95 34.48 -10.43
CA LEU A 187 23.63 35.27 -11.65
C LEU A 187 22.63 34.54 -12.57
N GLY A 188 21.61 35.27 -13.09
CA GLY A 188 20.91 35.03 -14.37
C GLY A 188 20.12 33.72 -14.57
N SER A 189 19.30 33.58 -15.63
CA SER A 189 18.56 34.62 -16.39
C SER A 189 17.34 34.00 -17.11
N SER A 190 16.29 34.80 -17.22
CA SER A 190 15.11 34.71 -18.11
C SER A 190 15.01 33.59 -19.19
N SER A 191 14.08 32.65 -18.95
CA SER A 191 12.95 32.29 -19.83
C SER A 191 13.25 31.81 -21.30
N PRO A 192 12.26 31.70 -22.23
CA PRO A 192 11.83 30.37 -22.71
C PRO A 192 11.95 30.17 -24.24
N PHE A 193 11.75 28.95 -24.75
CA PHE A 193 11.47 28.78 -26.19
C PHE A 193 10.64 27.53 -26.55
N LEU A 194 9.62 27.74 -27.38
CA LEU A 194 8.89 26.74 -28.17
C LEU A 194 9.48 26.70 -29.58
N SER A 195 9.57 25.52 -30.22
CA SER A 195 9.59 25.43 -31.70
C SER A 195 9.21 24.04 -32.22
N HIS A 196 8.74 24.01 -33.47
CA HIS A 196 8.05 22.89 -34.11
C HIS A 196 8.44 22.80 -35.60
N HIS A 197 8.64 21.58 -36.13
CA HIS A 197 8.76 21.19 -37.56
C HIS A 197 8.87 19.64 -37.60
N GLN A 198 8.06 18.81 -38.30
CA GLN A 198 7.66 18.73 -39.73
C GLN A 198 8.88 18.50 -40.65
N GLY A 199 9.03 17.46 -41.49
CA GLY A 199 8.35 16.17 -41.80
C GLY A 199 9.36 15.24 -42.55
N GLY A 200 9.09 14.08 -43.17
CA GLY A 200 7.88 13.27 -43.43
C GLY A 200 8.20 12.07 -44.38
N LEU A 201 7.18 11.45 -45.01
CA LEU A 201 7.21 10.38 -46.07
C LEU A 201 7.54 8.92 -45.67
N ALA A 202 6.77 7.98 -46.26
CA ALA A 202 6.96 6.52 -46.25
C ALA A 202 7.06 5.98 -47.69
N PRO A 203 7.54 4.73 -47.94
CA PRO A 203 6.56 3.68 -48.32
C PRO A 203 6.92 2.19 -48.02
N MET A 204 5.86 1.42 -47.73
CA MET A 204 5.53 0.03 -48.15
C MET A 204 6.45 -1.22 -47.96
N ARG A 205 5.86 -2.19 -47.21
CA ARG A 205 5.70 -3.66 -47.47
C ARG A 205 6.84 -4.69 -47.25
N GLY A 206 6.71 -5.41 -46.12
CA GLY A 206 6.65 -6.90 -46.05
C GLY A 206 7.95 -7.68 -45.73
N PRO A 207 7.88 -8.98 -45.36
CA PRO A 207 6.70 -9.82 -45.05
C PRO A 207 6.55 -10.14 -43.54
N GLN A 208 5.49 -10.87 -43.20
CA GLN A 208 5.06 -11.18 -41.82
C GLN A 208 5.90 -12.30 -41.18
N LYS A 209 6.22 -12.17 -39.88
CA LYS A 209 6.51 -13.32 -39.00
C LYS A 209 5.53 -13.27 -37.82
N VAL A 210 4.60 -14.23 -37.79
CA VAL A 210 3.55 -14.31 -36.77
C VAL A 210 4.14 -14.98 -35.53
N GLU A 211 4.54 -14.20 -34.53
CA GLU A 211 4.91 -14.72 -33.22
C GLU A 211 3.62 -15.14 -32.49
N GLN A 212 3.42 -16.45 -32.33
CA GLN A 212 2.17 -16.99 -31.77
C GLN A 212 2.14 -16.80 -30.25
N ARG A 213 1.26 -15.91 -29.77
CA ARG A 213 0.92 -15.82 -28.35
C ARG A 213 0.15 -17.10 -27.95
N PRO A 214 0.56 -17.85 -26.91
CA PRO A 214 -0.19 -19.02 -26.46
C PRO A 214 -1.61 -18.64 -26.03
N LEU A 215 -2.60 -19.36 -26.55
CA LEU A 215 -3.99 -19.25 -26.13
C LEU A 215 -4.17 -19.87 -24.72
N PRO A 216 -5.06 -19.32 -23.87
CA PRO A 216 -5.43 -19.97 -22.62
C PRO A 216 -6.20 -21.28 -22.89
N PRO A 217 -6.02 -22.33 -22.06
CA PRO A 217 -6.73 -23.60 -22.23
C PRO A 217 -8.24 -23.46 -21.92
N PRO A 218 -9.10 -24.34 -22.47
CA PRO A 218 -10.55 -24.30 -22.27
C PRO A 218 -10.96 -24.60 -20.82
N PRO A 219 -12.15 -24.14 -20.38
CA PRO A 219 -12.61 -24.30 -19.01
C PRO A 219 -12.90 -25.76 -18.67
N GLY A 220 -12.13 -26.31 -17.71
CA GLY A 220 -12.45 -27.57 -17.06
C GLY A 220 -13.61 -27.43 -16.06
N PRO A 221 -14.16 -28.56 -15.56
CA PRO A 221 -15.20 -28.55 -14.54
C PRO A 221 -14.71 -27.87 -13.24
N PRO A 222 -15.60 -27.24 -12.46
CA PRO A 222 -15.21 -26.46 -11.29
C PRO A 222 -14.54 -27.36 -10.24
N ALA A 223 -13.24 -27.15 -10.03
CA ALA A 223 -12.53 -27.73 -8.89
C ALA A 223 -13.18 -27.27 -7.58
N PRO A 224 -13.31 -28.14 -6.56
CA PRO A 224 -13.91 -27.77 -5.29
C PRO A 224 -13.09 -26.64 -4.67
N SER A 225 -13.72 -25.47 -4.52
CA SER A 225 -13.09 -24.30 -3.92
C SER A 225 -12.55 -24.66 -2.53
N PHE A 226 -11.22 -24.63 -2.39
CA PHE A 226 -10.54 -24.79 -1.11
C PHE A 226 -10.82 -23.54 -0.26
N ARG A 227 -12.04 -23.46 0.30
CA ARG A 227 -12.45 -22.39 1.22
C ARG A 227 -11.57 -22.51 2.46
N GLN A 228 -10.51 -21.72 2.48
CA GLN A 228 -9.72 -21.49 3.68
C GLN A 228 -10.66 -20.93 4.75
N GLN A 229 -11.05 -21.76 5.71
CA GLN A 229 -11.81 -21.26 6.86
C GLN A 229 -10.94 -20.23 7.58
N PRO A 230 -11.51 -19.06 7.95
CA PRO A 230 -10.78 -18.07 8.73
C PRO A 230 -10.14 -18.72 9.97
N PRO A 231 -8.85 -18.45 10.28
CA PRO A 231 -8.18 -19.04 11.43
C PRO A 231 -8.96 -18.77 12.72
N PRO A 232 -9.07 -19.75 13.65
CA PRO A 232 -9.84 -19.58 14.87
C PRO A 232 -9.28 -18.41 15.69
N MET A 233 -10.17 -17.53 16.14
CA MET A 233 -9.83 -16.33 16.92
C MET A 233 -10.10 -16.53 18.42
N LYS A 234 -9.57 -15.62 19.25
CA LYS A 234 -9.87 -15.49 20.69
C LYS A 234 -10.02 -14.00 21.02
N SER A 235 -10.83 -13.65 22.01
CA SER A 235 -10.88 -12.28 22.54
C SER A 235 -9.66 -11.99 23.44
N CYS A 236 -9.11 -10.78 23.35
CA CYS A 236 -8.13 -10.28 24.29
C CYS A 236 -8.75 -10.10 25.70
N LEU A 237 -8.03 -10.47 26.76
CA LEU A 237 -8.51 -10.30 28.14
C LEU A 237 -8.44 -8.84 28.66
N SER A 238 -7.82 -7.92 27.90
CA SER A 238 -7.65 -6.52 28.30
C SER A 238 -8.52 -5.57 27.48
N CYS A 239 -8.50 -5.68 26.14
CA CYS A 239 -9.29 -4.83 25.25
C CYS A 239 -10.48 -5.55 24.58
N HIS A 240 -10.72 -6.83 24.86
CA HIS A 240 -11.83 -7.65 24.34
C HIS A 240 -11.87 -7.91 22.82
N GLN A 241 -11.08 -7.18 22.03
CA GLN A 241 -10.94 -7.35 20.58
C GLN A 241 -10.47 -8.76 20.19
N GLN A 242 -10.95 -9.22 19.03
CA GLN A 242 -10.57 -10.52 18.47
C GLN A 242 -9.11 -10.50 17.99
N ILE A 243 -8.35 -11.53 18.38
CA ILE A 243 -6.95 -11.75 18.02
C ILE A 243 -6.76 -13.22 17.63
N HIS A 244 -5.73 -13.53 16.85
CA HIS A 244 -5.42 -14.92 16.46
C HIS A 244 -5.24 -15.82 17.71
N ARG A 245 -5.81 -17.04 17.71
CA ARG A 245 -5.85 -17.92 18.90
C ARG A 245 -4.48 -18.24 19.48
N ASN A 246 -3.43 -18.28 18.66
CA ASN A 246 -2.06 -18.54 19.08
C ASN A 246 -1.20 -17.27 19.30
N ALA A 247 -1.76 -16.06 19.17
CA ALA A 247 -1.01 -14.83 19.41
C ALA A 247 -0.52 -14.73 20.87
N PRO A 248 0.79 -14.54 21.14
CA PRO A 248 1.33 -14.46 22.50
C PRO A 248 1.06 -13.10 23.17
N ILE A 249 0.85 -12.06 22.37
CA ILE A 249 0.60 -10.68 22.78
C ILE A 249 -0.53 -10.13 21.89
N CYS A 250 -1.40 -9.27 22.43
CA CYS A 250 -2.40 -8.57 21.63
C CYS A 250 -1.70 -7.51 20.73
N PRO A 251 -1.90 -7.52 19.39
CA PRO A 251 -1.25 -6.54 18.52
C PRO A 251 -1.72 -5.10 18.81
N LEU A 252 -2.98 -4.93 19.28
CA LEU A 252 -3.60 -3.64 19.54
C LEU A 252 -3.13 -3.01 20.87
N CYS A 253 -3.31 -3.70 22.00
CA CYS A 253 -3.04 -3.14 23.34
C CYS A 253 -1.74 -3.66 23.99
N LYS A 254 -0.96 -4.49 23.30
CA LYS A 254 0.29 -5.13 23.77
C LYS A 254 0.16 -5.96 25.07
N ALA A 255 -1.05 -6.21 25.56
CA ALA A 255 -1.29 -7.09 26.70
C ALA A 255 -0.93 -8.55 26.39
N LYS A 256 -0.26 -9.22 27.33
CA LYS A 256 0.23 -10.60 27.16
C LYS A 256 -0.91 -11.61 27.28
N SER A 257 -1.10 -12.45 26.27
CA SER A 257 -2.21 -13.41 26.24
C SER A 257 -1.89 -14.64 27.08
N ARG A 258 -2.70 -14.89 28.11
CA ARG A 258 -2.66 -16.11 28.92
C ARG A 258 -3.58 -17.17 28.30
N SER A 259 -3.08 -18.40 28.13
CA SER A 259 -3.93 -19.54 27.74
C SER A 259 -4.93 -19.85 28.85
N ARG A 260 -6.19 -20.11 28.49
CA ARG A 260 -7.23 -20.59 29.43
C ARG A 260 -6.98 -22.00 29.95
N ASN A 261 -6.11 -22.79 29.29
CA ASN A 261 -5.78 -24.16 29.70
C ASN A 261 -4.25 -24.32 29.83
N PRO A 262 -3.64 -23.92 30.97
CA PRO A 262 -2.21 -24.10 31.21
C PRO A 262 -1.87 -25.58 31.38
N LYS A 263 -0.83 -26.07 30.67
CA LYS A 263 -0.30 -27.42 30.90
C LYS A 263 0.25 -27.50 32.32
N LYS A 264 -0.16 -28.51 33.09
CA LYS A 264 0.34 -28.74 34.46
C LYS A 264 1.87 -28.90 34.43
N PRO A 265 2.64 -28.25 35.33
CA PRO A 265 4.07 -28.47 35.42
C PRO A 265 4.34 -29.93 35.79
N LYS A 266 5.32 -30.57 35.12
CA LYS A 266 5.83 -31.87 35.55
C LYS A 266 6.46 -31.69 36.93
N LYS A 267 6.14 -32.60 37.87
CA LYS A 267 6.93 -32.74 39.10
C LYS A 267 8.37 -33.10 38.69
N LYS A 268 9.34 -32.52 39.38
CA LYS A 268 10.70 -33.06 39.46
C LYS A 268 10.68 -34.04 40.61
N ASP A 269 10.95 -35.30 40.30
CA ASP A 269 11.46 -36.29 41.25
C ASP A 269 13.00 -36.18 41.28
#